data_AF-A0A2U3NLF4-F1
#
_entry.id   AF-A0A2U3NLF4-F1
#
_cell.length_a   1.000
_cell.length_b   1.000
_cell.length_c   1.000
_cell.angle_alpha   90.00
_cell.angle_beta   90.00
_cell.angle_gamma   90.00
#
_symmetry.space_group_name_H-M   'P 1'
#
loop_
_entity.id
_entity.type
_entity.pdbx_description
1 polymer ?
#
loop_
_entity_poly.entity_id
_entity_poly.type
_entity_poly.pdbx_seq_one_letter_code
_entity_poly.pdbx_strand_id
1 'polypeptide(L)'
;MRFIHLTLHDRHRDVLSKTTMYYVTDRLHDGRAVQVPGHQIASIVSAWLAELGADSPLVEDLARAACLGDWASACAVGDQLSVGVSVAAAA
;
A
#
# COMPACT_ATOMS: atom_id res chain seq x y z
N MET A 1 6.63 16.10 -22.51
CA MET A 1 6.76 16.25 -21.05
C MET A 1 5.48 16.87 -20.50
N ARG A 2 4.52 16.05 -20.05
CA ARG A 2 3.39 16.47 -19.23
C ARG A 2 2.58 15.25 -18.76
N PHE A 3 2.59 15.05 -17.44
CA PHE A 3 1.50 14.64 -16.55
C PHE A 3 0.76 13.32 -16.80
N ILE A 4 1.11 12.31 -15.97
CA ILE A 4 0.23 11.40 -15.23
C ILE A 4 -1.13 11.10 -15.87
N HIS A 5 -1.13 10.21 -16.87
CA HIS A 5 -2.31 9.49 -17.29
C HIS A 5 -2.31 8.10 -16.65
N LEU A 6 -2.28 8.02 -15.31
CA LEU A 6 -2.64 6.78 -14.65
C LEU A 6 -4.17 6.73 -14.62
N THR A 7 -4.69 6.26 -15.75
CA THR A 7 -6.09 5.93 -15.98
C THR A 7 -6.59 5.17 -14.76
N LEU A 8 -7.57 5.77 -14.06
CA LEU A 8 -8.52 5.07 -13.20
C LEU A 8 -9.06 3.89 -14.01
N HIS A 9 -8.40 2.73 -13.92
CA HIS A 9 -9.03 1.46 -14.22
C HIS A 9 -9.85 1.08 -13.00
N ASP A 10 -10.93 1.83 -12.85
CA ASP A 10 -12.08 1.57 -12.00
C ASP A 10 -12.76 0.28 -12.49
N ARG A 11 -12.06 -0.86 -12.35
CA ARG A 11 -12.67 -2.20 -12.47
C ARG A 11 -13.11 -2.64 -11.09
N HIS A 12 -14.12 -1.92 -10.63
CA HIS A 12 -15.07 -2.40 -9.65
C HIS A 12 -15.76 -3.66 -10.21
N ARG A 13 -15.19 -4.85 -9.94
CA ARG A 13 -15.93 -6.10 -9.95
C ARG A 13 -15.53 -6.92 -8.75
N ASP A 14 -16.19 -6.59 -7.65
CA ASP A 14 -16.90 -7.54 -6.79
C ASP A 14 -16.56 -9.01 -7.08
N VAL A 15 -15.56 -9.50 -6.37
CA VAL A 15 -15.45 -10.91 -6.00
C VAL A 15 -15.33 -10.90 -4.48
N LEU A 16 -16.43 -10.53 -3.82
CA LEU A 16 -16.59 -10.69 -2.38
C LEU A 16 -16.38 -12.17 -2.03
N SER A 17 -15.28 -12.49 -1.34
CA SER A 17 -15.24 -13.33 -0.12
C SER A 17 -13.79 -13.72 0.20
N LYS A 18 -13.19 -13.09 1.23
CA LYS A 18 -11.85 -13.33 1.82
C LYS A 18 -10.62 -12.60 1.24
N THR A 19 -10.76 -11.42 0.66
CA THR A 19 -9.57 -10.56 0.48
C THR A 19 -9.34 -9.76 1.77
N THR A 20 -8.27 -10.10 2.50
CA THR A 20 -7.82 -9.31 3.65
C THR A 20 -7.61 -7.87 3.21
N MET A 21 -8.33 -6.95 3.86
CA MET A 21 -8.16 -5.52 3.67
C MET A 21 -7.04 -5.03 4.60
N TYR A 22 -6.24 -4.10 4.11
CA TYR A 22 -5.13 -3.51 4.85
C TYR A 22 -5.30 -2.00 4.88
N TYR A 23 -5.07 -1.41 6.06
CA TYR A 23 -4.88 0.03 6.20
C TYR A 23 -3.41 0.34 5.99
N VAL A 24 -3.15 1.20 5.02
CA VAL A 24 -1.83 1.75 4.73
C VAL A 24 -1.87 3.22 5.12
N THR A 25 -0.97 3.63 6.01
CA THR A 25 -0.86 5.00 6.51
C THR A 25 0.46 5.58 6.09
N ASP A 26 0.44 6.66 5.33
CA ASP A 26 1.63 7.44 5.04
C ASP A 26 1.98 8.32 6.24
N ARG A 27 3.18 8.14 6.82
CA ARG A 27 3.67 9.01 7.89
C ARG A 27 4.48 10.19 7.35
N LEU A 28 4.83 10.19 6.05
CA LEU A 28 5.56 11.28 5.42
C LEU A 28 4.65 12.49 5.10
N HIS A 29 3.39 12.24 4.70
CA HIS A 29 2.45 13.27 4.27
C HIS A 29 1.18 13.30 5.13
N ASP A 30 1.13 14.22 6.10
CA ASP A 30 -0.03 14.57 6.94
C ASP A 30 -0.80 13.39 7.60
N GLY A 31 -0.23 12.18 7.63
CA GLY A 31 -0.89 11.00 8.18
C GLY A 31 -1.97 10.40 7.27
N ARG A 32 -1.85 10.51 5.94
CA ARG A 32 -2.86 9.98 5.01
C ARG A 32 -3.02 8.46 5.17
N ALA A 33 -4.22 8.00 5.53
CA ALA A 33 -4.55 6.57 5.60
C ALA A 33 -5.50 6.16 4.48
N VAL A 34 -5.22 5.02 3.83
CA VAL A 34 -6.10 4.41 2.83
C VAL A 34 -6.30 2.92 3.12
N GLN A 35 -7.51 2.43 2.87
CA GLN A 35 -7.81 1.01 2.96
C GLN A 35 -7.67 0.39 1.57
N VAL A 36 -6.82 -0.62 1.44
CA VAL A 36 -6.59 -1.33 0.18
C VAL A 36 -6.42 -2.83 0.39
N PRO A 37 -6.75 -3.66 -0.61
CA PRO A 37 -6.40 -5.06 -0.58
C PRO A 37 -4.88 -5.24 -0.69
N GLY A 38 -4.36 -6.37 -0.19
CA GLY A 38 -2.90 -6.61 -0.08
C GLY A 38 -2.11 -6.42 -1.39
N HIS A 39 -2.72 -6.78 -2.53
CA HIS A 39 -2.11 -6.61 -3.85
C HIS A 39 -1.97 -5.15 -4.31
N GLN A 40 -2.71 -4.21 -3.71
CA GLN A 40 -2.65 -2.78 -4.03
C GLN A 40 -1.69 -2.00 -3.12
N ILE A 41 -1.17 -2.61 -2.04
CA ILE A 41 -0.25 -1.94 -1.10
C ILE A 41 0.96 -1.34 -1.84
N ALA A 42 1.65 -2.14 -2.66
CA ALA A 42 2.83 -1.68 -3.39
C ALA A 42 2.51 -0.52 -4.35
N SER A 43 1.38 -0.59 -5.05
CA SER A 43 0.97 0.44 -6.02
C SER A 43 0.66 1.77 -5.34
N ILE A 44 -0.01 1.76 -4.19
CA ILE A 44 -0.31 2.98 -3.43
C ILE A 44 0.96 3.58 -2.84
N VAL A 45 1.80 2.76 -2.20
CA VAL A 45 3.03 3.26 -1.57
C VAL A 45 3.99 3.79 -2.64
N SER A 46 4.13 3.10 -3.78
CA SER A 46 4.91 3.60 -4.91
C SER A 46 4.37 4.92 -5.44
N ALA A 47 3.04 5.09 -5.53
CA ALA A 47 2.46 6.36 -5.94
C ALA A 47 2.82 7.49 -4.96
N TRP A 48 2.74 7.26 -3.64
CA TRP A 48 3.12 8.26 -2.64
C TRP A 48 4.61 8.58 -2.66
N LEU A 49 5.48 7.58 -2.81
CA LEU A 49 6.91 7.82 -2.96
C LEU A 49 7.22 8.61 -4.24
N ALA A 50 6.53 8.31 -5.35
CA ALA A 50 6.70 9.01 -6.61
C ALA A 50 6.27 10.49 -6.51
N GLU A 51 5.27 10.82 -5.69
CA GLU A 51 4.90 12.22 -5.37
C GLU A 51 6.06 12.96 -4.65
N LEU A 52 6.87 12.24 -3.87
CA LEU A 52 8.09 12.75 -3.23
C LEU A 52 9.33 12.66 -4.14
N GLY A 53 9.20 12.11 -5.35
CA GLY A 53 10.31 11.87 -6.28
C GLY A 53 11.20 10.69 -5.91
N ALA A 54 10.74 9.80 -5.03
CA ALA A 54 11.43 8.59 -4.63
C ALA A 54 10.79 7.35 -5.30
N ASP A 55 11.62 6.35 -5.57
CA ASP A 55 11.17 5.01 -5.94
C ASP A 55 12.02 4.03 -5.13
N SER A 56 11.38 3.00 -4.58
CA SER A 56 12.07 2.02 -3.73
C SER A 56 11.51 0.63 -3.98
N PRO A 57 12.35 -0.37 -4.32
CA PRO A 57 11.88 -1.74 -4.54
C PRO A 57 11.29 -2.38 -3.29
N LEU A 58 11.57 -1.81 -2.11
CA LEU A 58 11.03 -2.23 -0.83
C LEU A 58 9.50 -2.18 -0.76
N VAL A 59 8.83 -1.41 -1.63
CA VAL A 59 7.35 -1.37 -1.69
C VAL A 59 6.76 -2.73 -2.05
N GLU A 60 7.44 -3.50 -2.90
CA GLU A 60 7.00 -4.84 -3.30
C GLU A 60 7.22 -5.85 -2.17
N ASP A 61 8.34 -5.73 -1.45
CA ASP A 61 8.62 -6.55 -0.27
C ASP A 61 7.63 -6.27 0.86
N LEU A 62 7.23 -5.01 1.06
CA LEU A 62 6.18 -4.64 2.02
C LEU A 62 4.86 -5.34 1.69
N ALA A 63 4.41 -5.25 0.43
CA ALA A 63 3.17 -5.87 0.00
C ALA A 63 3.22 -7.39 0.14
N ARG A 64 4.36 -8.01 -0.19
CA ARG A 64 4.59 -9.44 -0.04
C ARG A 64 4.54 -9.87 1.42
N ALA A 65 5.25 -9.17 2.31
CA ALA A 65 5.27 -9.45 3.74
C ALA A 65 3.86 -9.34 4.36
N ALA A 66 3.12 -8.28 4.02
CA ALA A 66 1.74 -8.08 4.46
C ALA A 66 0.80 -9.20 3.96
N CYS A 67 0.95 -9.65 2.72
CA CYS A 67 0.17 -10.75 2.15
C CYS A 67 0.51 -12.11 2.77
N LEU A 68 1.79 -12.34 3.10
CA LEU A 68 2.25 -13.56 3.77
C LEU A 68 1.94 -13.59 5.28
N GLY A 69 1.52 -12.46 5.85
CA GLY A 69 1.31 -12.30 7.29
C GLY A 69 2.61 -12.19 8.08
N ASP A 70 3.74 -11.91 7.42
CA ASP A 70 5.03 -11.64 8.06
C ASP A 70 5.07 -10.19 8.55
N TRP A 71 4.41 -9.94 9.67
CA TRP A 71 4.30 -8.60 10.26
C TRP A 71 5.63 -8.05 10.76
N ALA A 72 6.59 -8.91 11.12
CA ALA A 72 7.91 -8.45 11.53
C ALA A 72 8.65 -7.78 10.36
N SER A 73 8.66 -8.44 9.20
CA SER A 73 9.23 -7.87 7.98
C SER A 73 8.41 -6.67 7.48
N ALA A 74 7.07 -6.75 7.52
CA ALA A 74 6.20 -5.65 7.09
C ALA A 74 6.42 -4.38 7.93
N CYS A 75 6.56 -4.50 9.24
CA CYS A 75 6.88 -3.37 10.12
C CYS A 75 8.28 -2.82 9.87
N ALA A 76 9.30 -3.67 9.72
CA ALA A 76 10.67 -3.23 9.46
C ALA A 76 10.79 -2.46 8.13
N VAL A 77 10.16 -2.97 7.07
CA VAL A 77 10.12 -2.29 5.76
C VAL A 77 9.25 -1.04 5.83
N GLY A 78 8.10 -1.12 6.50
CA GLY A 78 7.22 0.03 6.73
C GLY A 78 7.94 1.17 7.45
N ASP A 79 8.75 0.89 8.47
CA ASP A 79 9.54 1.91 9.15
C ASP A 79 10.61 2.54 8.25
N GLN A 80 11.26 1.77 7.38
CA GLN A 80 12.21 2.33 6.40
C GLN A 80 11.54 3.25 5.39
N LEU A 81 10.31 2.91 4.98
CA LEU A 81 9.51 3.69 4.04
C LEU A 81 8.70 4.80 4.71
N SER A 82 8.72 4.90 6.05
CA SER A 82 7.83 5.76 6.82
C SER A 82 6.34 5.53 6.51
N VAL A 83 5.96 4.26 6.31
CA VAL A 83 4.59 3.80 6.08
C VAL A 83 4.17 2.88 7.22
N GLY A 84 2.93 3.02 7.69
CA GLY A 84 2.29 2.05 8.59
C GLY A 84 1.40 1.11 7.80
N VAL A 85 1.44 -0.19 8.09
CA VAL A 85 0.49 -1.16 7.52
C VAL A 85 -0.21 -1.90 8.67
N SER A 86 -1.53 -2.06 8.58
CA SER A 86 -2.32 -2.79 9.58
C SER A 86 -3.43 -3.57 8.89
N VAL A 87 -3.82 -4.73 9.43
CA VAL A 87 -4.98 -5.47 8.92
C VAL A 87 -6.26 -4.74 9.33
N ALA A 88 -7.16 -4.53 8.37
CA ALA A 88 -8.53 -4.17 8.70
C ALA A 88 -9.26 -5.42 9.20
N ALA A 89 -9.70 -5.41 10.45
CA ALA A 89 -10.55 -6.47 10.98
C ALA A 89 -11.85 -6.52 10.18
N ALA A 90 -12.22 -7.70 9.69
CA ALA A 90 -13.57 -7.92 9.16
C ALA A 90 -14.57 -7.82 10.32
N ALA A 91 -15.56 -6.95 10.17
CA ALA A 91 -16.66 -6.78 11.13
C ALA A 91 -17.55 -8.02 11.22
#